data_AF-A0A9E0YJL2-F1
#
_entry.id   AF-A0A9E0YJL2-F1
#
_cell.length_a   1.000
_cell.length_b   1.000
_cell.length_c   1.000
_cell.angle_alpha   90.00
_cell.angle_beta   90.00
_cell.angle_gamma   90.00
#
_symmetry.space_group_name_H-M   'P 1'
#
loop_
_entity.id
_entity.type
_entity.pdbx_description
1 polymer ?
#
loop_
_entity_poly.entity_id
_entity_poly.type
_entity_poly.pdbx_seq_one_letter_code
_entity_poly.pdbx_strand_id
1 'polypeptide(L)'
;MEAHGSNPEPIKEEKEYRKFIWIRLLLGICITVGLIWAAVYFADRFVPAREFETAASAGSAQTAEPEKQARSTAESAETKQTEAAAEKTAPSPEQPRPETNGEQAHPEQKPAEETGHPEPESAENGQSQASAAAQHPTKEQPRGFYFMDKLIKPLEYELTERFWGWRPNDLIKFTDNVNELQLGVLETTRRATVYLTERISRRGSAEALDPNLENAMNWLMVNAKNYWFPSPENKYTDAIKELRAYQDRLEQGRASFYIRADNLIPLLKAFEELLGSCDDNLVKLTEEDGEPVSSFQADNYFYYAKGVAMTLDSLLRGVEHDFKRTLEMRNGVDVLEHAIHSCHTAAELDPWLWVTEGSLNGILANHRANMAAHISHARFYVSLLIETLST
;
A
#
# COMPACT_ATOMS: atom_id res chain seq x y z
N MET A 1 24.35 12.10 -51.67
CA MET A 1 23.37 11.94 -52.76
C MET A 1 22.84 10.52 -52.65
N GLU A 2 21.57 10.26 -52.36
CA GLU A 2 20.44 11.14 -52.03
C GLU A 2 19.56 10.46 -50.96
N ALA A 3 18.72 11.25 -50.27
CA ALA A 3 17.75 10.74 -49.32
C ALA A 3 16.38 10.56 -50.00
N HIS A 4 15.67 9.47 -49.70
CA HIS A 4 14.25 9.36 -49.95
C HIS A 4 13.52 8.90 -48.69
N GLY A 5 12.85 9.85 -48.04
CA GLY A 5 11.92 9.55 -46.95
C GLY A 5 10.58 9.06 -47.48
N SER A 6 9.92 8.20 -46.71
CA SER A 6 8.49 7.91 -46.86
C SER A 6 7.79 8.38 -45.58
N ASN A 7 6.82 9.29 -45.76
CA ASN A 7 6.07 9.93 -44.69
C ASN A 7 4.74 9.16 -44.47
N PRO A 8 4.32 8.85 -43.23
CA PRO A 8 3.05 8.13 -42.99
C PRO A 8 1.83 9.04 -43.20
N GLU A 9 0.71 8.48 -43.69
CA GLU A 9 -0.55 9.21 -43.90
C GLU A 9 -1.32 9.45 -42.58
N PRO A 10 -1.70 10.71 -42.23
CA PRO A 10 -2.48 11.00 -41.04
C PRO A 10 -3.85 11.63 -41.37
N ILE A 11 -4.78 10.90 -42.02
CA ILE A 11 -6.08 11.49 -42.48
C ILE A 11 -7.33 10.65 -42.10
N LYS A 12 -7.20 9.40 -41.64
CA LYS A 12 -8.37 8.56 -41.27
C LYS A 12 -8.81 8.69 -39.81
N GLU A 13 -7.88 8.71 -38.86
CA GLU A 13 -8.23 8.68 -37.42
C GLU A 13 -8.88 9.98 -36.92
N GLU A 14 -8.45 11.15 -37.40
CA GLU A 14 -9.01 12.44 -36.97
C GLU A 14 -10.52 12.56 -37.26
N LYS A 15 -10.99 11.98 -38.37
CA LYS A 15 -12.41 12.02 -38.76
C LYS A 15 -13.29 11.15 -37.85
N GLU A 16 -12.82 9.96 -37.47
CA GLU A 16 -13.56 9.09 -36.54
C GLU A 16 -13.51 9.65 -35.11
N TYR A 17 -12.36 10.17 -34.67
CA TYR A 17 -12.23 10.86 -33.38
C TYR A 17 -13.16 12.07 -33.27
N ARG A 18 -13.27 12.89 -34.32
CA ARG A 18 -14.19 14.03 -34.34
C ARG A 18 -15.66 13.60 -34.34
N LYS A 19 -16.05 12.55 -35.07
CA LYS A 19 -17.42 11.98 -34.96
C LYS A 19 -17.72 11.54 -33.52
N PHE A 20 -16.79 10.85 -32.89
CA PHE A 20 -16.94 10.35 -31.52
C PHE A 20 -17.14 11.47 -30.50
N ILE A 21 -16.36 12.56 -30.61
CA ILE A 21 -16.56 13.78 -29.80
C ILE A 21 -17.95 14.38 -30.05
N TRP A 22 -18.32 14.59 -31.32
CA TRP A 22 -19.62 15.21 -31.67
C TRP A 22 -20.82 14.40 -31.18
N ILE A 23 -20.76 13.07 -31.22
CA ILE A 23 -21.81 12.19 -30.68
C ILE A 23 -21.92 12.35 -29.15
N ARG A 24 -20.79 12.38 -28.43
CA ARG A 24 -20.81 12.60 -26.97
C ARG A 24 -21.29 13.99 -26.57
N LEU A 25 -20.92 15.01 -27.34
CA LEU A 25 -21.34 16.40 -27.11
C LEU A 25 -22.86 16.57 -27.35
N LEU A 26 -23.39 15.97 -28.43
CA LEU A 26 -24.84 15.91 -28.67
C LEU A 26 -25.58 15.13 -27.58
N LEU A 27 -25.06 13.97 -27.15
CA LEU A 27 -25.67 13.19 -26.07
C LEU A 27 -25.74 13.99 -24.76
N GLY A 28 -24.65 14.70 -24.42
CA GLY A 28 -24.58 15.60 -23.27
C GLY A 28 -25.62 16.73 -23.34
N ILE A 29 -25.77 17.36 -24.50
CA ILE A 29 -26.79 18.41 -24.74
C ILE A 29 -28.21 17.82 -24.62
N CYS A 30 -28.48 16.63 -25.16
CA CYS A 30 -29.77 15.98 -25.01
C CYS A 30 -30.09 15.64 -23.55
N ILE A 31 -29.10 15.21 -22.76
CA ILE A 31 -29.27 14.93 -21.33
C ILE A 31 -29.53 16.23 -20.54
N THR A 32 -28.79 17.31 -20.78
CA THR A 32 -29.02 18.59 -20.08
C THR A 32 -30.36 19.22 -20.44
N VAL A 33 -30.75 19.18 -21.72
CA VAL A 33 -32.10 19.63 -22.15
C VAL A 33 -33.19 18.75 -21.54
N GLY A 34 -33.00 17.43 -21.45
CA GLY A 34 -33.92 16.52 -20.78
C GLY A 34 -34.07 16.80 -19.28
N LEU A 35 -32.97 17.09 -18.58
CA LEU A 35 -32.98 17.48 -17.16
C LEU A 35 -33.65 18.84 -16.93
N ILE A 36 -33.39 19.83 -17.79
CA ILE A 36 -34.06 21.14 -17.74
C ILE A 36 -35.56 20.99 -18.00
N TRP A 37 -35.96 20.20 -19.00
CA TRP A 37 -37.37 19.93 -19.30
C TRP A 37 -38.06 19.20 -18.14
N ALA A 38 -37.41 18.20 -17.54
CA ALA A 38 -37.91 17.53 -16.35
C ALA A 38 -38.06 18.47 -15.15
N ALA A 39 -37.08 19.36 -14.91
CA ALA A 39 -37.14 20.34 -13.84
C ALA A 39 -38.30 21.34 -14.02
N VAL A 40 -38.52 21.84 -15.25
CA VAL A 40 -39.66 22.72 -15.57
C VAL A 40 -40.98 21.97 -15.43
N TYR A 41 -41.08 20.74 -15.95
CA TYR A 41 -42.28 19.91 -15.82
C TYR A 41 -42.65 19.60 -14.36
N PHE A 42 -41.66 19.34 -13.50
CA PHE A 42 -41.88 19.16 -12.06
C PHE A 42 -42.23 20.48 -11.35
N ALA A 43 -41.63 21.61 -11.74
CA ALA A 43 -41.97 22.92 -11.18
C ALA A 43 -43.44 23.29 -11.45
N ASP A 44 -43.90 23.19 -12.70
CA ASP A 44 -45.31 23.45 -13.08
C ASP A 44 -46.29 22.47 -12.42
N ARG A 45 -45.85 21.24 -12.08
CA ARG A 45 -46.71 20.21 -11.49
C ARG A 45 -46.85 20.32 -9.97
N PHE A 46 -45.84 20.86 -9.27
CA PHE A 46 -45.75 20.82 -7.80
C PHE A 46 -45.57 22.17 -7.10
N VAL A 47 -45.36 23.28 -7.82
CA VAL A 47 -45.36 24.63 -7.24
C VAL A 47 -46.75 25.25 -7.38
N PRO A 48 -47.57 25.33 -6.31
CA PRO A 48 -48.82 26.08 -6.37
C PRO A 48 -48.51 27.57 -6.58
N ALA A 49 -49.30 28.23 -7.44
CA ALA A 49 -49.18 29.66 -7.68
C ALA A 49 -49.38 30.43 -6.34
N ARG A 50 -48.33 31.10 -5.87
CA ARG A 50 -48.45 32.05 -4.77
C ARG A 50 -49.10 33.32 -5.28
N GLU A 51 -50.34 33.53 -4.89
CA GLU A 51 -51.00 34.83 -5.02
C GLU A 51 -50.20 35.86 -4.20
N PHE A 52 -49.68 36.89 -4.86
CA PHE A 52 -49.06 38.04 -4.19
C PHE A 52 -50.16 39.03 -3.82
N GLU A 53 -50.73 38.90 -2.62
CA GLU A 53 -51.52 39.99 -2.04
C GLU A 53 -50.63 41.19 -1.69
N THR A 54 -50.78 42.26 -2.46
CA THR A 54 -50.24 43.58 -2.12
C THR A 54 -51.12 44.24 -1.06
N ALA A 55 -50.67 44.27 0.19
CA ALA A 55 -51.32 45.03 1.26
C ALA A 55 -50.34 46.03 1.91
N ALA A 56 -50.46 47.30 1.52
CA ALA A 56 -49.85 48.41 2.22
C ALA A 56 -50.89 49.06 3.16
N SER A 57 -50.65 49.10 4.47
CA SER A 57 -51.21 50.14 5.35
C SER A 57 -50.59 50.17 6.76
N ALA A 58 -50.02 51.35 7.06
CA ALA A 58 -49.63 51.97 8.32
C ALA A 58 -50.23 51.54 9.69
N GLY A 59 -49.42 51.78 10.74
CA GLY A 59 -49.84 52.00 12.14
C GLY A 59 -49.58 50.82 13.08
N SER A 60 -49.03 50.98 14.30
CA SER A 60 -48.62 52.19 15.05
C SER A 60 -47.47 51.88 16.02
N ALA A 61 -46.69 52.89 16.38
CA ALA A 61 -45.51 52.76 17.25
C ALA A 61 -45.82 52.50 18.72
N GLN A 62 -44.88 51.88 19.45
CA GLN A 62 -44.66 52.22 20.85
C GLN A 62 -43.17 52.13 21.23
N THR A 63 -42.73 53.14 21.97
CA THR A 63 -41.32 53.48 22.24
C THR A 63 -40.97 53.16 23.70
N ALA A 64 -39.80 52.56 23.95
CA ALA A 64 -39.00 52.81 25.16
C ALA A 64 -37.58 52.24 24.99
N GLU A 65 -36.58 53.04 25.36
CA GLU A 65 -35.15 52.70 25.39
C GLU A 65 -34.60 53.09 26.81
N PRO A 66 -33.29 53.01 27.10
CA PRO A 66 -32.68 51.97 27.94
C PRO A 66 -32.26 52.45 29.34
N GLU A 67 -31.84 51.52 30.21
CA GLU A 67 -31.03 51.85 31.40
C GLU A 67 -29.63 51.24 31.39
N LYS A 68 -28.67 52.03 31.90
CA LYS A 68 -27.25 51.70 32.09
C LYS A 68 -26.91 51.70 33.58
N GLN A 69 -26.07 50.76 34.00
CA GLN A 69 -25.02 50.91 35.03
C GLN A 69 -24.21 49.59 35.02
N ALA A 70 -22.88 49.50 34.85
CA ALA A 70 -21.74 50.32 35.29
C ALA A 70 -21.72 50.48 36.83
N ARG A 71 -20.65 50.17 37.57
CA ARG A 71 -19.22 50.21 37.23
C ARG A 71 -18.39 49.56 38.37
N SER A 72 -17.09 49.32 38.12
CA SER A 72 -15.99 49.50 39.10
C SER A 72 -15.78 48.46 40.22
N THR A 73 -14.55 48.14 40.68
CA THR A 73 -13.17 48.37 40.13
C THR A 73 -12.15 47.56 40.95
N ALA A 74 -11.09 47.06 40.27
CA ALA A 74 -9.68 47.07 40.70
C ALA A 74 -9.29 46.34 42.04
N GLU A 75 -8.02 46.15 42.42
CA GLU A 75 -6.73 46.56 41.83
C GLU A 75 -5.55 45.67 42.32
N SER A 76 -4.55 45.40 41.45
CA SER A 76 -3.11 45.26 41.76
C SER A 76 -2.57 44.18 42.75
N ALA A 77 -1.28 43.79 42.73
CA ALA A 77 -0.15 44.12 41.85
C ALA A 77 0.95 43.03 41.86
N GLU A 78 1.80 43.06 40.81
CA GLU A 78 3.27 42.80 40.73
C GLU A 78 3.98 41.88 41.76
N THR A 79 5.00 41.09 41.39
CA THR A 79 6.31 41.62 40.94
C THR A 79 7.25 40.52 40.38
N LYS A 80 7.91 40.82 39.23
CA LYS A 80 9.28 40.52 38.69
C LYS A 80 10.14 39.34 39.27
N GLN A 81 11.17 38.76 38.61
CA GLN A 81 12.11 39.27 37.58
C GLN A 81 13.02 38.14 36.99
N THR A 82 13.48 38.28 35.70
CA THR A 82 14.78 37.81 35.09
C THR A 82 15.24 36.33 35.21
N GLU A 83 16.15 35.72 34.41
CA GLU A 83 17.20 36.09 33.41
C GLU A 83 17.42 34.81 32.52
N ALA A 84 17.49 34.78 31.18
CA ALA A 84 18.47 35.25 30.18
C ALA A 84 19.80 34.42 29.99
N ALA A 85 19.90 33.78 28.81
CA ALA A 85 21.09 33.55 27.93
C ALA A 85 22.30 32.61 28.28
N ALA A 86 22.47 31.62 27.40
CA ALA A 86 23.67 31.00 26.77
C ALA A 86 25.13 31.31 27.24
N GLU A 87 26.04 30.31 27.15
CA GLU A 87 27.08 30.18 26.08
C GLU A 87 28.02 28.94 26.24
N LYS A 88 28.51 28.39 25.09
CA LYS A 88 29.61 27.43 24.74
C LYS A 88 30.45 26.70 25.82
N THR A 89 30.96 25.50 25.47
CA THR A 89 32.41 25.21 25.24
C THR A 89 32.65 23.74 24.75
N ALA A 90 33.63 23.56 23.85
CA ALA A 90 34.30 22.31 23.45
C ALA A 90 35.84 22.59 23.47
N PRO A 91 36.82 21.65 23.40
CA PRO A 91 36.82 20.41 22.59
C PRO A 91 37.62 19.18 23.17
N SER A 92 37.94 18.23 22.27
CA SER A 92 38.85 17.06 22.36
C SER A 92 40.29 17.39 22.82
N PRO A 93 41.17 16.43 23.21
CA PRO A 93 41.69 15.33 22.34
C PRO A 93 41.70 13.94 23.06
N GLU A 94 42.33 12.82 22.62
CA GLU A 94 43.30 12.52 21.55
C GLU A 94 43.29 11.01 21.15
N GLN A 95 44.21 10.57 20.27
CA GLN A 95 44.67 9.17 20.09
C GLN A 95 46.22 9.16 20.07
N PRO A 96 46.89 8.07 20.47
CA PRO A 96 47.56 7.28 19.42
C PRO A 96 47.61 5.73 19.64
N ARG A 97 47.76 5.02 18.51
CA ARG A 97 48.29 3.63 18.35
C ARG A 97 49.84 3.68 18.20
N PRO A 98 50.63 2.58 18.02
CA PRO A 98 50.31 1.17 17.75
C PRO A 98 51.14 0.16 18.62
N GLU A 99 51.46 -1.02 18.06
CA GLU A 99 52.41 -2.10 18.45
C GLU A 99 51.79 -3.40 19.04
N THR A 100 52.26 -4.63 18.73
CA THR A 100 53.04 -5.21 17.59
C THR A 100 52.86 -6.76 17.55
N ASN A 101 52.97 -7.37 16.35
CA ASN A 101 53.44 -8.74 15.98
C ASN A 101 52.88 -10.07 16.57
N GLY A 102 52.91 -11.12 15.72
CA GLY A 102 52.69 -12.55 16.07
C GLY A 102 51.67 -13.23 15.13
N GLU A 103 51.93 -13.44 13.84
CA GLU A 103 52.86 -14.42 13.25
C GLU A 103 52.55 -15.90 13.62
N GLN A 104 51.83 -16.62 12.73
CA GLN A 104 52.16 -17.99 12.29
C GLN A 104 51.21 -18.48 11.17
N ALA A 105 51.70 -19.36 10.30
CA ALA A 105 51.06 -19.72 9.04
C ALA A 105 51.04 -21.24 8.76
N HIS A 106 50.10 -21.62 7.89
CA HIS A 106 50.11 -22.80 7.01
C HIS A 106 49.93 -24.22 7.61
N PRO A 107 49.55 -25.24 6.78
CA PRO A 107 49.13 -25.19 5.36
C PRO A 107 47.80 -25.91 5.04
N GLU A 108 47.32 -25.70 3.80
CA GLU A 108 46.33 -26.55 3.13
C GLU A 108 46.88 -27.96 2.82
N GLN A 109 46.01 -28.98 2.72
CA GLN A 109 46.17 -30.05 1.72
C GLN A 109 44.91 -30.89 1.48
N LYS A 110 44.52 -30.95 0.21
CA LYS A 110 43.73 -32.02 -0.47
C LYS A 110 44.35 -32.10 -1.88
N PRO A 111 44.68 -33.29 -2.43
CA PRO A 111 43.69 -33.98 -3.28
C PRO A 111 43.85 -35.51 -3.38
N ALA A 112 42.82 -36.20 -3.91
CA ALA A 112 42.94 -37.45 -4.68
C ALA A 112 41.62 -37.74 -5.43
N GLU A 113 41.72 -38.28 -6.65
CA GLU A 113 40.62 -38.75 -7.50
C GLU A 113 40.43 -40.27 -7.40
N GLU A 114 39.22 -40.75 -7.70
CA GLU A 114 38.89 -42.03 -8.40
C GLU A 114 37.36 -42.01 -8.63
N THR A 115 36.79 -41.77 -9.82
CA THR A 115 36.70 -42.59 -11.06
C THR A 115 36.08 -44.00 -10.88
N GLY A 116 34.91 -44.23 -11.51
CA GLY A 116 34.30 -45.58 -11.62
C GLY A 116 32.77 -45.60 -11.78
N HIS A 117 32.27 -45.60 -13.03
CA HIS A 117 30.93 -46.12 -13.37
C HIS A 117 30.99 -47.65 -13.51
N PRO A 118 29.86 -48.38 -13.34
CA PRO A 118 29.10 -48.76 -14.54
C PRO A 118 27.56 -48.72 -14.41
N GLU A 119 26.91 -48.25 -15.47
CA GLU A 119 25.53 -48.59 -15.88
C GLU A 119 25.53 -49.90 -16.72
N PRO A 120 24.38 -50.46 -17.14
CA PRO A 120 23.11 -50.62 -16.42
C PRO A 120 22.52 -52.05 -16.56
N GLU A 121 21.58 -52.45 -15.69
CA GLU A 121 20.71 -53.61 -15.95
C GLU A 121 19.35 -53.18 -16.54
N SER A 122 18.74 -54.09 -17.32
CA SER A 122 17.63 -53.79 -18.23
C SER A 122 16.41 -54.69 -18.00
N ALA A 123 15.29 -54.06 -17.63
CA ALA A 123 13.93 -54.61 -17.53
C ALA A 123 12.98 -53.40 -17.30
N GLU A 124 11.72 -53.34 -17.75
CA GLU A 124 10.99 -54.15 -18.72
C GLU A 124 9.87 -53.26 -19.35
N ASN A 125 9.11 -53.80 -20.30
CA ASN A 125 8.17 -53.04 -21.13
C ASN A 125 6.85 -52.69 -20.40
N GLY A 126 6.48 -51.40 -20.35
CA GLY A 126 5.29 -50.91 -19.64
C GLY A 126 4.59 -49.76 -20.37
N GLN A 127 3.76 -50.10 -21.37
CA GLN A 127 3.01 -49.11 -22.16
C GLN A 127 1.83 -48.52 -21.36
N SER A 128 2.07 -47.41 -20.68
CA SER A 128 1.01 -46.48 -20.24
C SER A 128 0.97 -45.28 -21.17
N GLN A 129 -0.13 -45.16 -21.94
CA GLN A 129 -0.40 -43.98 -22.76
C GLN A 129 -0.75 -42.78 -21.85
N ALA A 130 0.26 -42.09 -21.34
CA ALA A 130 0.09 -40.79 -20.73
C ALA A 130 -0.26 -39.77 -21.81
N SER A 131 -1.40 -39.09 -21.66
CA SER A 131 -1.79 -37.97 -22.52
C SER A 131 -0.71 -36.90 -22.51
N ALA A 132 -0.03 -36.71 -23.64
CA ALA A 132 0.94 -35.64 -23.84
C ALA A 132 0.24 -34.29 -23.93
N ALA A 133 -0.24 -33.79 -22.79
CA ALA A 133 -0.48 -32.37 -22.60
C ALA A 133 0.86 -31.67 -22.87
N ALA A 134 0.88 -30.74 -23.82
CA ALA A 134 2.09 -30.03 -24.22
C ALA A 134 2.61 -29.21 -23.02
N GLN A 135 3.57 -29.79 -22.30
CA GLN A 135 4.41 -29.05 -21.37
C GLN A 135 5.26 -28.10 -22.21
N HIS A 136 4.75 -26.90 -22.45
CA HIS A 136 5.61 -25.77 -22.75
C HIS A 136 6.69 -25.75 -21.67
N PRO A 137 7.99 -25.68 -22.02
CA PRO A 137 9.03 -25.56 -21.01
C PRO A 137 8.79 -24.26 -20.26
N THR A 138 8.23 -24.35 -19.05
CA THR A 138 8.13 -23.23 -18.13
C THR A 138 9.54 -22.79 -17.83
N LYS A 139 9.97 -21.72 -18.52
CA LYS A 139 11.24 -21.03 -18.30
C LYS A 139 11.35 -20.81 -16.79
N GLU A 140 12.32 -21.47 -16.15
CA GLU A 140 12.58 -21.28 -14.72
C GLU A 140 12.84 -19.79 -14.50
N GLN A 141 11.94 -19.15 -13.76
CA GLN A 141 12.02 -17.71 -13.52
C GLN A 141 13.20 -17.42 -12.57
N PRO A 142 13.88 -16.26 -12.72
CA PRO A 142 15.00 -15.93 -11.86
C PRO A 142 14.52 -15.72 -10.41
N ARG A 143 15.44 -15.87 -9.46
CA ARG A 143 15.15 -15.62 -8.04
C ARG A 143 14.69 -14.18 -7.84
N GLY A 144 13.62 -14.02 -7.07
CA GLY A 144 13.02 -12.72 -6.77
C GLY A 144 11.94 -12.29 -7.77
N PHE A 145 11.76 -13.00 -8.88
CA PHE A 145 10.73 -12.66 -9.88
C PHE A 145 9.32 -12.73 -9.29
N TYR A 146 9.02 -13.75 -8.48
CA TYR A 146 7.70 -13.95 -7.92
C TYR A 146 7.41 -12.95 -6.80
N PHE A 147 8.40 -12.64 -5.97
CA PHE A 147 8.32 -11.57 -4.98
C PHE A 147 8.08 -10.21 -5.65
N MET A 148 8.82 -9.87 -6.71
CA MET A 148 8.60 -8.62 -7.47
C MET A 148 7.22 -8.57 -8.11
N ASP A 149 6.78 -9.65 -8.75
CA ASP A 149 5.44 -9.73 -9.36
C ASP A 149 4.32 -9.55 -8.32
N LYS A 150 4.47 -10.16 -7.16
CA LYS A 150 3.52 -10.08 -6.03
C LYS A 150 3.55 -8.76 -5.26
N LEU A 151 4.67 -8.05 -5.30
CA LEU A 151 4.81 -6.68 -4.80
C LEU A 151 4.11 -5.66 -5.71
N ILE A 152 4.28 -5.80 -7.03
CA ILE A 152 3.80 -4.82 -8.00
C ILE A 152 2.28 -4.94 -8.22
N LYS A 153 1.78 -6.18 -8.42
CA LYS A 153 0.39 -6.43 -8.85
C LYS A 153 -0.71 -5.78 -7.98
N PRO A 154 -0.66 -5.81 -6.64
CA PRO A 154 -1.72 -5.21 -5.82
C PRO A 154 -1.87 -3.71 -6.05
N LEU A 155 -0.75 -2.97 -6.12
CA LEU A 155 -0.78 -1.53 -6.37
C LEU A 155 -1.11 -1.22 -7.84
N GLU A 156 -0.58 -2.00 -8.79
CA GLU A 156 -0.87 -1.87 -10.22
C GLU A 156 -2.37 -2.05 -10.53
N TYR A 157 -3.02 -3.03 -9.88
CA TYR A 157 -4.46 -3.26 -9.97
C TYR A 157 -5.27 -2.05 -9.46
N GLU A 158 -4.94 -1.53 -8.27
CA GLU A 158 -5.66 -0.39 -7.67
C GLU A 158 -5.50 0.92 -8.47
N LEU A 159 -4.41 1.09 -9.21
CA LEU A 159 -4.19 2.24 -10.08
C LEU A 159 -4.86 2.09 -11.46
N THR A 160 -4.68 0.93 -12.12
CA THR A 160 -4.94 0.80 -13.57
C THR A 160 -6.15 -0.06 -13.93
N GLU A 161 -6.40 -1.15 -13.21
CA GLU A 161 -7.47 -2.10 -13.51
C GLU A 161 -8.77 -1.78 -12.76
N ARG A 162 -8.67 -1.15 -11.58
CA ARG A 162 -9.83 -0.87 -10.75
C ARG A 162 -10.74 0.20 -11.36
N PHE A 163 -12.04 -0.05 -11.28
CA PHE A 163 -13.08 0.92 -11.65
C PHE A 163 -12.88 2.24 -10.87
N TRP A 164 -12.61 3.33 -11.61
CA TRP A 164 -12.28 4.68 -11.14
C TRP A 164 -10.87 4.89 -10.55
N GLY A 165 -9.96 3.91 -10.63
CA GLY A 165 -8.53 4.08 -10.32
C GLY A 165 -8.23 4.58 -8.90
N TRP A 166 -7.23 5.48 -8.80
CA TRP A 166 -6.71 6.02 -7.54
C TRP A 166 -7.59 7.15 -6.97
N ARG A 167 -8.35 6.85 -5.90
CA ARG A 167 -9.36 7.75 -5.33
C ARG A 167 -9.02 8.47 -4.00
N PRO A 168 -7.99 8.11 -3.20
CA PRO A 168 -7.59 8.89 -2.02
C PRO A 168 -7.29 10.37 -2.27
N ASN A 169 -7.05 10.72 -3.54
CA ASN A 169 -6.72 12.07 -3.99
C ASN A 169 -7.92 12.90 -4.48
N ASP A 170 -9.09 12.29 -4.65
CA ASP A 170 -10.24 12.97 -5.27
C ASP A 170 -10.86 14.02 -4.35
N LEU A 171 -11.27 15.15 -4.95
CA LEU A 171 -11.96 16.24 -4.23
C LEU A 171 -13.29 15.80 -3.63
N ILE A 172 -13.95 14.79 -4.21
CA ILE A 172 -15.25 14.30 -3.75
C ILE A 172 -15.13 12.82 -3.39
N LYS A 173 -15.00 12.56 -2.08
CA LYS A 173 -14.80 11.22 -1.52
C LYS A 173 -16.14 10.47 -1.44
N PHE A 174 -16.64 10.00 -2.58
CA PHE A 174 -17.84 9.16 -2.64
C PHE A 174 -17.63 7.71 -2.17
N THR A 175 -16.37 7.28 -2.02
CA THR A 175 -16.00 5.90 -1.66
C THR A 175 -14.84 5.87 -0.65
N ASP A 176 -15.08 6.40 0.55
CA ASP A 176 -14.18 6.34 1.71
C ASP A 176 -13.59 4.94 1.95
N ASN A 177 -14.43 3.92 1.99
CA ASN A 177 -14.03 2.53 2.23
C ASN A 177 -12.94 2.03 1.27
N VAL A 178 -13.05 2.35 -0.02
CA VAL A 178 -12.02 1.92 -0.98
C VAL A 178 -10.78 2.82 -0.93
N ASN A 179 -10.93 4.09 -0.54
CA ASN A 179 -9.79 4.98 -0.35
C ASN A 179 -8.88 4.48 0.78
N GLU A 180 -9.45 4.07 1.91
CA GLU A 180 -8.67 3.55 3.04
C GLU A 180 -8.09 2.15 2.74
N LEU A 181 -8.79 1.31 1.97
CA LEU A 181 -8.21 0.07 1.41
C LEU A 181 -6.99 0.35 0.52
N GLN A 182 -7.09 1.32 -0.40
CA GLN A 182 -5.98 1.73 -1.27
C GLN A 182 -4.78 2.28 -0.48
N LEU A 183 -5.02 2.94 0.66
CA LEU A 183 -3.96 3.38 1.57
C LEU A 183 -3.27 2.22 2.30
N GLY A 184 -4.01 1.18 2.69
CA GLY A 184 -3.44 -0.04 3.27
C GLY A 184 -2.56 -0.82 2.27
N VAL A 185 -3.00 -0.92 1.02
CA VAL A 185 -2.22 -1.51 -0.08
C VAL A 185 -0.92 -0.74 -0.30
N LEU A 186 -1.00 0.59 -0.38
CA LEU A 186 0.14 1.46 -0.61
C LEU A 186 1.14 1.44 0.54
N GLU A 187 0.69 1.47 1.80
CA GLU A 187 1.60 1.41 2.96
C GLU A 187 2.37 0.09 3.03
N THR A 188 1.69 -1.03 2.76
CA THR A 188 2.33 -2.35 2.68
C THR A 188 3.37 -2.39 1.56
N THR A 189 3.01 -1.86 0.38
CA THR A 189 3.90 -1.79 -0.80
C THR A 189 5.11 -0.88 -0.55
N ARG A 190 4.94 0.24 0.15
CA ARG A 190 6.04 1.13 0.60
C ARG A 190 7.02 0.40 1.47
N ARG A 191 6.56 -0.21 2.57
CA ARG A 191 7.43 -0.93 3.51
C ARG A 191 8.19 -2.04 2.80
N ALA A 192 7.49 -2.85 2.00
CA ALA A 192 8.12 -3.91 1.23
C ALA A 192 9.18 -3.38 0.24
N THR A 193 8.93 -2.26 -0.43
CA THR A 193 9.88 -1.62 -1.35
C THR A 193 11.11 -1.05 -0.61
N VAL A 194 10.94 -0.46 0.57
CA VAL A 194 12.07 -0.01 1.41
C VAL A 194 12.98 -1.18 1.77
N TYR A 195 12.45 -2.25 2.36
CA TYR A 195 13.27 -3.41 2.76
C TYR A 195 13.84 -4.20 1.56
N LEU A 196 13.13 -4.23 0.43
CA LEU A 196 13.67 -4.74 -0.84
C LEU A 196 14.93 -3.96 -1.25
N THR A 197 14.86 -2.63 -1.24
CA THR A 197 15.95 -1.71 -1.60
C THR A 197 17.11 -1.79 -0.60
N GLU A 198 16.79 -1.84 0.69
CA GLU A 198 17.77 -1.72 1.77
C GLU A 198 18.43 -3.03 2.20
N ARG A 199 17.80 -4.19 1.98
CA ARG A 199 18.24 -5.49 2.50
C ARG A 199 18.24 -6.60 1.44
N ILE A 200 17.17 -6.77 0.67
CA ILE A 200 17.01 -7.97 -0.19
C ILE A 200 17.77 -7.85 -1.51
N SER A 201 17.85 -6.66 -2.12
CA SER A 201 18.55 -6.43 -3.40
C SER A 201 20.08 -6.34 -3.29
N ARG A 202 20.63 -6.32 -2.07
CA ARG A 202 22.05 -6.08 -1.76
C ARG A 202 22.63 -7.11 -0.78
N ARG A 203 23.94 -7.39 -0.87
CA ARG A 203 24.66 -8.32 0.02
C ARG A 203 24.80 -7.80 1.45
N GLY A 204 24.76 -6.48 1.61
CA GLY A 204 24.72 -5.84 2.92
C GLY A 204 25.13 -4.36 2.93
N SER A 205 25.45 -3.91 4.14
CA SER A 205 25.71 -2.54 4.62
C SER A 205 26.34 -1.51 3.66
N ALA A 206 27.30 -1.95 2.84
CA ALA A 206 28.19 -1.07 2.07
C ALA A 206 27.98 -1.13 0.54
N GLU A 207 27.17 -2.06 0.02
CA GLU A 207 26.87 -2.12 -1.41
C GLU A 207 25.91 -0.98 -1.79
N ALA A 208 26.12 -0.33 -2.94
CA ALA A 208 25.26 0.77 -3.39
C ALA A 208 23.82 0.30 -3.63
N LEU A 209 22.85 1.21 -3.50
CA LEU A 209 21.45 0.92 -3.84
C LEU A 209 21.30 0.74 -5.36
N ASP A 210 20.33 -0.06 -5.77
CA ASP A 210 19.97 -0.14 -7.17
C ASP A 210 19.19 1.12 -7.59
N PRO A 211 19.61 1.86 -8.64
CA PRO A 211 18.98 3.12 -9.00
C PRO A 211 17.49 3.02 -9.32
N ASN A 212 17.03 1.88 -9.88
CA ASN A 212 15.61 1.68 -10.17
C ASN A 212 14.81 1.53 -8.86
N LEU A 213 15.33 0.75 -7.90
CA LEU A 213 14.68 0.56 -6.60
C LEU A 213 14.70 1.83 -5.75
N GLU A 214 15.80 2.59 -5.76
CA GLU A 214 15.91 3.88 -5.07
C GLU A 214 14.88 4.89 -5.63
N ASN A 215 14.76 4.99 -6.95
CA ASN A 215 13.73 5.83 -7.60
C ASN A 215 12.31 5.37 -7.23
N ALA A 216 12.03 4.06 -7.30
CA ALA A 216 10.72 3.51 -6.94
C ALA A 216 10.34 3.83 -5.48
N MET A 217 11.26 3.61 -4.55
CA MET A 217 11.10 3.93 -3.14
C MET A 217 10.78 5.42 -2.95
N ASN A 218 11.54 6.32 -3.57
CA ASN A 218 11.32 7.76 -3.50
C ASN A 218 9.95 8.19 -4.06
N TRP A 219 9.49 7.59 -5.16
CA TRP A 219 8.20 7.91 -5.76
C TRP A 219 7.00 7.38 -4.96
N LEU A 220 7.12 6.21 -4.32
CA LEU A 220 6.05 5.71 -3.43
C LEU A 220 5.85 6.59 -2.19
N MET A 221 6.88 7.28 -1.70
CA MET A 221 6.79 8.16 -0.51
C MET A 221 6.07 9.49 -0.76
N VAL A 222 5.65 9.78 -1.99
CA VAL A 222 4.74 10.91 -2.29
C VAL A 222 3.43 10.74 -1.52
N ASN A 223 2.91 11.81 -0.94
CA ASN A 223 1.65 11.78 -0.17
C ASN A 223 0.45 11.40 -1.06
N ALA A 224 -0.28 10.37 -0.63
CA ALA A 224 -1.45 9.79 -1.30
C ALA A 224 -2.65 10.74 -1.49
N LYS A 225 -2.76 11.77 -0.65
CA LYS A 225 -3.91 12.68 -0.54
C LYS A 225 -3.62 14.08 -1.16
N ASN A 226 -2.52 14.25 -1.90
CA ASN A 226 -2.08 15.53 -2.48
C ASN A 226 -2.76 15.87 -3.82
N TYR A 227 -3.86 16.63 -3.79
CA TYR A 227 -4.68 16.89 -4.97
C TYR A 227 -3.93 17.50 -6.18
N TRP A 228 -2.99 18.42 -5.92
CA TRP A 228 -2.48 19.34 -6.96
C TRP A 228 -1.16 18.89 -7.61
N PHE A 229 -0.01 19.03 -6.92
CA PHE A 229 1.28 18.52 -7.40
C PHE A 229 2.21 18.08 -6.25
N PRO A 230 3.03 17.03 -6.44
CA PRO A 230 3.01 16.08 -7.57
C PRO A 230 1.75 15.18 -7.51
N SER A 231 1.22 14.77 -8.67
CA SER A 231 0.09 13.82 -8.72
C SER A 231 0.53 12.46 -8.16
N PRO A 232 -0.19 11.88 -7.16
CA PRO A 232 0.16 10.59 -6.58
C PRO A 232 0.08 9.45 -7.59
N GLU A 233 -0.99 9.40 -8.40
CA GLU A 233 -1.25 8.37 -9.41
C GLU A 233 -0.09 8.25 -10.42
N ASN A 234 0.35 9.39 -10.98
CA ASN A 234 1.49 9.43 -11.89
C ASN A 234 2.79 8.98 -11.21
N LYS A 235 2.98 9.34 -9.92
CA LYS A 235 4.18 8.97 -9.17
C LYS A 235 4.20 7.49 -8.80
N TYR A 236 3.07 6.89 -8.46
CA TYR A 236 2.99 5.45 -8.21
C TYR A 236 3.09 4.64 -9.50
N THR A 237 2.60 5.17 -10.62
CA THR A 237 2.84 4.61 -11.97
C THR A 237 4.33 4.67 -12.35
N ASP A 238 4.99 5.82 -12.11
CA ASP A 238 6.45 5.94 -12.27
C ASP A 238 7.19 4.91 -11.38
N ALA A 239 6.76 4.74 -10.12
CA ALA A 239 7.35 3.76 -9.20
C ALA A 239 7.22 2.31 -9.71
N ILE A 240 6.02 1.92 -10.16
CA ILE A 240 5.77 0.58 -10.73
C ILE A 240 6.64 0.34 -11.95
N LYS A 241 6.80 1.33 -12.83
CA LYS A 241 7.67 1.25 -14.00
C LYS A 241 9.14 1.00 -13.61
N GLU A 242 9.63 1.66 -12.56
CA GLU A 242 10.98 1.42 -12.04
C GLU A 242 11.11 0.03 -11.37
N LEU A 243 10.10 -0.44 -10.63
CA LEU A 243 10.06 -1.80 -10.07
C LEU A 243 10.06 -2.88 -11.18
N ARG A 244 9.27 -2.69 -12.24
CA ARG A 244 9.26 -3.56 -13.44
C ARG A 244 10.63 -3.53 -14.14
N ALA A 245 11.27 -2.37 -14.29
CA ALA A 245 12.62 -2.28 -14.86
C ALA A 245 13.69 -3.03 -14.03
N TYR A 246 13.57 -3.04 -12.70
CA TYR A 246 14.40 -3.89 -11.84
C TYR A 246 14.08 -5.39 -12.03
N GLN A 247 12.80 -5.77 -12.15
CA GLN A 247 12.37 -7.15 -12.45
C GLN A 247 12.93 -7.65 -13.79
N ASP A 248 12.86 -6.85 -14.85
CA ASP A 248 13.46 -7.14 -16.17
C ASP A 248 14.98 -7.35 -16.05
N ARG A 249 15.65 -6.56 -15.21
CA ARG A 249 17.09 -6.70 -14.96
C ARG A 249 17.43 -7.96 -14.15
N LEU A 250 16.55 -8.45 -13.27
CA LEU A 250 16.70 -9.75 -12.62
C LEU A 250 16.62 -10.89 -13.64
N GLU A 251 15.67 -10.86 -14.59
CA GLU A 251 15.58 -11.84 -15.70
C GLU A 251 16.84 -11.86 -16.58
N GLN A 252 17.50 -10.71 -16.73
CA GLN A 252 18.71 -10.57 -17.53
C GLN A 252 20.00 -10.89 -16.73
N GLY A 253 19.91 -11.22 -15.44
CA GLY A 253 21.08 -11.41 -14.56
C GLY A 253 21.90 -10.14 -14.32
N ARG A 254 21.29 -8.95 -14.51
CA ARG A 254 21.90 -7.61 -14.35
C ARG A 254 21.53 -6.91 -13.04
N ALA A 255 20.78 -7.62 -12.20
CA ALA A 255 20.44 -7.24 -10.83
C ALA A 255 20.55 -8.50 -9.96
N SER A 256 20.64 -8.32 -8.64
CA SER A 256 20.75 -9.40 -7.67
C SER A 256 19.59 -9.38 -6.68
N PHE A 257 19.18 -10.57 -6.24
CA PHE A 257 18.16 -10.77 -5.21
C PHE A 257 18.67 -11.84 -4.23
N TYR A 258 18.80 -11.49 -2.96
CA TYR A 258 19.50 -12.28 -1.95
C TYR A 258 18.53 -12.94 -0.98
N ILE A 259 18.22 -14.21 -1.27
CA ILE A 259 17.22 -15.07 -0.61
C ILE A 259 17.55 -15.51 0.83
N ARG A 260 18.37 -14.76 1.59
CA ARG A 260 18.86 -15.16 2.91
C ARG A 260 17.91 -14.75 4.05
N ALA A 261 17.96 -15.48 5.17
CA ALA A 261 17.13 -15.21 6.35
C ALA A 261 17.44 -13.84 7.01
N ASP A 262 18.71 -13.43 7.08
CA ASP A 262 19.14 -12.12 7.61
C ASP A 262 18.57 -10.93 6.81
N ASN A 263 18.32 -11.13 5.51
CA ASN A 263 17.67 -10.14 4.65
C ASN A 263 16.13 -10.18 4.74
N LEU A 264 15.54 -11.35 5.02
CA LEU A 264 14.09 -11.55 5.12
C LEU A 264 13.51 -11.13 6.47
N ILE A 265 14.19 -11.44 7.58
CA ILE A 265 13.73 -11.15 8.94
C ILE A 265 13.36 -9.66 9.13
N PRO A 266 14.14 -8.66 8.66
CA PRO A 266 13.76 -7.25 8.76
C PRO A 266 12.47 -6.90 8.01
N LEU A 267 12.21 -7.52 6.85
CA LEU A 267 10.96 -7.33 6.11
C LEU A 267 9.77 -7.91 6.91
N LEU A 268 9.91 -9.13 7.43
CA LEU A 268 8.87 -9.77 8.24
C LEU A 268 8.55 -8.96 9.50
N LYS A 269 9.56 -8.38 10.17
CA LYS A 269 9.34 -7.49 11.34
C LYS A 269 8.52 -6.26 10.98
N ALA A 270 8.77 -5.64 9.83
CA ALA A 270 7.98 -4.50 9.36
C ALA A 270 6.53 -4.87 9.00
N PHE A 271 6.28 -6.12 8.63
CA PHE A 271 4.94 -6.69 8.45
C PHE A 271 4.27 -7.00 9.79
N GLU A 272 4.98 -7.57 10.75
CA GLU A 272 4.52 -7.80 12.14
C GLU A 272 4.09 -6.48 12.80
N GLU A 273 4.91 -5.42 12.69
CA GLU A 273 4.60 -4.08 13.18
C GLU A 273 3.37 -3.47 12.49
N LEU A 274 3.24 -3.67 11.17
CA LEU A 274 2.09 -3.17 10.40
C LEU A 274 0.80 -3.90 10.80
N LEU A 275 0.84 -5.23 10.94
CA LEU A 275 -0.28 -6.05 11.41
C LEU A 275 -0.64 -5.69 12.86
N GLY A 276 0.34 -5.43 13.73
CA GLY A 276 0.12 -4.95 15.09
C GLY A 276 -0.61 -3.61 15.13
N SER A 277 -0.19 -2.65 14.31
CA SER A 277 -0.89 -1.36 14.18
C SER A 277 -2.32 -1.52 13.62
N CYS A 278 -2.56 -2.49 12.75
CA CYS A 278 -3.91 -2.81 12.29
C CYS A 278 -4.77 -3.40 13.42
N ASP A 279 -4.25 -4.38 14.16
CA ASP A 279 -4.89 -5.03 15.31
C ASP A 279 -5.30 -3.99 16.37
N ASP A 280 -4.36 -3.13 16.79
CA ASP A 280 -4.58 -2.07 17.78
C ASP A 280 -5.70 -1.10 17.35
N ASN A 281 -5.74 -0.70 16.07
CA ASN A 281 -6.80 0.16 15.52
C ASN A 281 -8.16 -0.56 15.40
N LEU A 282 -8.16 -1.87 15.09
CA LEU A 282 -9.38 -2.67 15.00
C LEU A 282 -10.03 -2.91 16.37
N VAL A 283 -9.25 -3.01 17.46
CA VAL A 283 -9.79 -3.17 18.83
C VAL A 283 -10.02 -1.85 19.57
N LYS A 284 -9.59 -0.71 19.00
CA LYS A 284 -9.72 0.63 19.58
C LYS A 284 -11.19 1.00 19.88
N LEU A 285 -11.47 1.42 21.12
CA LEU A 285 -12.81 1.85 21.55
C LEU A 285 -12.93 3.37 21.70
N THR A 286 -11.84 4.06 22.00
CA THR A 286 -11.75 5.52 22.19
C THR A 286 -10.58 6.09 21.41
N GLU A 287 -10.77 7.27 20.82
CA GLU A 287 -9.72 8.04 20.16
C GLU A 287 -8.73 8.66 21.17
N GLU A 288 -7.63 9.24 20.67
CA GLU A 288 -6.63 9.92 21.51
C GLU A 288 -7.23 11.14 22.26
N ASP A 289 -8.24 11.77 21.67
CA ASP A 289 -9.02 12.86 22.27
C ASP A 289 -10.00 12.39 23.36
N GLY A 290 -10.11 11.08 23.61
CA GLY A 290 -10.98 10.47 24.63
C GLY A 290 -12.42 10.19 24.18
N GLU A 291 -12.83 10.71 23.02
CA GLU A 291 -14.13 10.43 22.41
C GLU A 291 -14.24 8.97 21.91
N PRO A 292 -15.44 8.35 21.90
CA PRO A 292 -15.62 7.00 21.37
C PRO A 292 -15.38 6.94 19.85
N VAL A 293 -14.79 5.84 19.37
CA VAL A 293 -14.55 5.63 17.92
C VAL A 293 -15.89 5.64 17.18
N SER A 294 -16.05 6.57 16.24
CA SER A 294 -17.26 6.66 15.42
C SER A 294 -17.37 5.50 14.43
N SER A 295 -18.59 5.11 14.04
CA SER A 295 -18.81 4.03 13.06
C SER A 295 -18.05 4.25 11.75
N PHE A 296 -18.02 5.48 11.22
CA PHE A 296 -17.24 5.80 10.01
C PHE A 296 -15.72 5.58 10.19
N GLN A 297 -15.19 5.83 11.39
CA GLN A 297 -13.78 5.61 11.69
C GLN A 297 -13.48 4.11 11.93
N ALA A 298 -14.44 3.37 12.48
CA ALA A 298 -14.42 1.91 12.54
C ALA A 298 -14.40 1.27 11.13
N ASP A 299 -15.26 1.73 10.21
CA ASP A 299 -15.23 1.33 8.80
C ASP A 299 -13.85 1.63 8.18
N ASN A 300 -13.31 2.85 8.35
CA ASN A 300 -11.97 3.21 7.85
C ASN A 300 -10.88 2.24 8.32
N TYR A 301 -10.84 1.90 9.62
CA TYR A 301 -9.88 0.94 10.17
C TYR A 301 -10.04 -0.46 9.59
N PHE A 302 -11.28 -0.93 9.39
CA PHE A 302 -11.59 -2.23 8.78
C PHE A 302 -11.06 -2.31 7.35
N TYR A 303 -11.36 -1.32 6.50
CA TYR A 303 -10.93 -1.35 5.10
C TYR A 303 -9.43 -1.12 4.92
N TYR A 304 -8.81 -0.28 5.76
CA TYR A 304 -7.36 -0.14 5.80
C TYR A 304 -6.67 -1.48 6.14
N ALA A 305 -7.11 -2.16 7.21
CA ALA A 305 -6.59 -3.46 7.60
C ALA A 305 -6.81 -4.54 6.50
N LYS A 306 -7.96 -4.50 5.81
CA LYS A 306 -8.23 -5.37 4.66
C LYS A 306 -7.23 -5.14 3.52
N GLY A 307 -6.93 -3.88 3.15
CA GLY A 307 -5.94 -3.54 2.13
C GLY A 307 -4.51 -3.99 2.47
N VAL A 308 -4.16 -3.88 3.76
CA VAL A 308 -2.92 -4.45 4.32
C VAL A 308 -2.90 -5.97 4.17
N ALA A 309 -3.94 -6.67 4.63
CA ALA A 309 -4.04 -8.13 4.58
C ALA A 309 -3.98 -8.69 3.15
N MET A 310 -4.70 -8.08 2.20
CA MET A 310 -4.67 -8.44 0.76
C MET A 310 -3.25 -8.35 0.18
N THR A 311 -2.51 -7.31 0.54
CA THR A 311 -1.17 -7.06 0.01
C THR A 311 -0.14 -7.96 0.69
N LEU A 312 -0.29 -8.23 1.99
CA LEU A 312 0.52 -9.19 2.72
C LEU A 312 0.29 -10.63 2.25
N ASP A 313 -0.94 -11.07 1.98
CA ASP A 313 -1.23 -12.37 1.37
C ASP A 313 -0.45 -12.56 0.05
N SER A 314 -0.54 -11.56 -0.85
CA SER A 314 0.23 -11.55 -2.10
C SER A 314 1.76 -11.64 -1.84
N LEU A 315 2.29 -10.77 -1.00
CA LEU A 315 3.73 -10.68 -0.71
C LEU A 315 4.28 -11.92 0.00
N LEU A 316 3.55 -12.49 0.96
CA LEU A 316 3.95 -13.68 1.69
C LEU A 316 3.99 -14.91 0.79
N ARG A 317 3.06 -15.05 -0.18
CA ARG A 317 3.18 -16.07 -1.26
C ARG A 317 4.38 -15.82 -2.19
N GLY A 318 4.75 -14.56 -2.41
CA GLY A 318 5.98 -14.20 -3.11
C GLY A 318 7.23 -14.63 -2.34
N VAL A 319 7.23 -14.43 -1.01
CA VAL A 319 8.28 -14.90 -0.09
C VAL A 319 8.34 -16.44 -0.07
N GLU A 320 7.19 -17.11 0.05
CA GLU A 320 7.07 -18.58 0.05
C GLU A 320 7.79 -19.19 -1.15
N HIS A 321 7.56 -18.65 -2.35
CA HIS A 321 8.19 -19.14 -3.57
C HIS A 321 9.69 -18.81 -3.64
N ASP A 322 10.08 -17.54 -3.53
CA ASP A 322 11.47 -17.12 -3.78
C ASP A 322 12.43 -17.42 -2.62
N PHE A 323 11.93 -17.49 -1.38
CA PHE A 323 12.70 -17.88 -0.19
C PHE A 323 12.47 -19.34 0.22
N LYS A 324 11.77 -20.16 -0.58
CA LYS A 324 11.45 -21.57 -0.30
C LYS A 324 12.60 -22.34 0.35
N ARG A 325 13.78 -22.32 -0.28
CA ARG A 325 14.99 -23.01 0.24
C ARG A 325 15.40 -22.54 1.64
N THR A 326 15.26 -21.26 1.94
CA THR A 326 15.62 -20.66 3.24
C THR A 326 14.59 -20.99 4.31
N LEU A 327 13.31 -21.07 3.93
CA LEU A 327 12.22 -21.54 4.79
C LEU A 327 12.39 -23.03 5.10
N GLU A 328 12.67 -23.87 4.09
CA GLU A 328 12.94 -25.31 4.23
C GLU A 328 14.12 -25.59 5.16
N MET A 329 15.24 -24.87 5.01
CA MET A 329 16.42 -25.03 5.89
C MET A 329 16.16 -24.70 7.37
N ARG A 330 15.05 -24.04 7.69
CA ARG A 330 14.65 -23.62 9.05
C ARG A 330 13.29 -24.20 9.48
N ASN A 331 12.69 -25.09 8.70
CA ASN A 331 11.32 -25.61 8.89
C ASN A 331 10.24 -24.52 9.04
N GLY A 332 10.43 -23.35 8.40
CA GLY A 332 9.50 -22.21 8.47
C GLY A 332 8.37 -22.23 7.44
N VAL A 333 8.29 -23.25 6.58
CA VAL A 333 7.31 -23.34 5.48
C VAL A 333 5.87 -23.37 6.04
N ASP A 334 5.57 -24.34 6.90
CA ASP A 334 4.25 -24.52 7.49
C ASP A 334 3.81 -23.28 8.28
N VAL A 335 4.72 -22.62 8.98
CA VAL A 335 4.45 -21.38 9.75
C VAL A 335 4.07 -20.23 8.80
N LEU A 336 4.77 -20.09 7.68
CA LEU A 336 4.44 -19.11 6.65
C LEU A 336 3.08 -19.40 6.00
N GLU A 337 2.75 -20.67 5.74
CA GLU A 337 1.44 -21.06 5.18
C GLU A 337 0.28 -20.64 6.10
N HIS A 338 0.42 -20.82 7.42
CA HIS A 338 -0.58 -20.35 8.39
C HIS A 338 -0.70 -18.80 8.41
N ALA A 339 0.40 -18.07 8.24
CA ALA A 339 0.38 -16.62 8.10
C ALA A 339 -0.35 -16.18 6.80
N ILE A 340 -0.04 -16.82 5.67
CA ILE A 340 -0.70 -16.62 4.38
C ILE A 340 -2.20 -16.88 4.50
N HIS A 341 -2.61 -18.02 5.06
CA HIS A 341 -4.02 -18.36 5.25
C HIS A 341 -4.76 -17.36 6.14
N SER A 342 -4.12 -16.86 7.19
CA SER A 342 -4.70 -15.85 8.09
C SER A 342 -4.90 -14.50 7.38
N CYS A 343 -3.89 -14.02 6.64
CA CYS A 343 -4.00 -12.81 5.80
C CYS A 343 -5.06 -12.97 4.70
N HIS A 344 -5.11 -14.14 4.06
CA HIS A 344 -6.07 -14.46 3.01
C HIS A 344 -7.51 -14.43 3.55
N THR A 345 -7.76 -15.06 4.70
CA THR A 345 -9.09 -15.05 5.33
C THR A 345 -9.52 -13.64 5.72
N ALA A 346 -8.61 -12.82 6.25
CA ALA A 346 -8.87 -11.39 6.53
C ALA A 346 -9.19 -10.60 5.24
N ALA A 347 -8.48 -10.88 4.14
CA ALA A 347 -8.71 -10.26 2.84
C ALA A 347 -10.07 -10.63 2.22
N GLU A 348 -10.56 -11.86 2.43
CA GLU A 348 -11.86 -12.33 1.92
C GLU A 348 -13.07 -11.87 2.75
N LEU A 349 -12.87 -11.19 3.89
CA LEU A 349 -13.98 -10.59 4.65
C LEU A 349 -14.62 -9.43 3.87
N ASP A 350 -15.73 -9.72 3.17
CA ASP A 350 -16.55 -8.73 2.48
C ASP A 350 -17.90 -8.52 3.20
N PRO A 351 -18.06 -7.44 3.98
CA PRO A 351 -19.33 -7.11 4.60
C PRO A 351 -20.34 -6.66 3.55
N TRP A 352 -21.47 -7.37 3.47
CA TRP A 352 -22.50 -7.21 2.42
C TRP A 352 -23.16 -5.83 2.32
N LEU A 353 -23.04 -4.96 3.34
CA LEU A 353 -23.73 -3.67 3.38
C LEU A 353 -22.93 -2.59 4.14
N TRP A 354 -22.50 -2.85 5.38
CA TRP A 354 -21.78 -1.93 6.26
C TRP A 354 -20.91 -2.71 7.26
N VAL A 355 -19.88 -2.11 7.85
CA VAL A 355 -19.12 -2.75 8.95
C VAL A 355 -19.96 -2.71 10.23
N THR A 356 -20.45 -3.85 10.70
CA THR A 356 -21.31 -3.89 11.89
C THR A 356 -20.50 -4.07 13.17
N GLU A 357 -20.60 -3.10 14.08
CA GLU A 357 -20.05 -3.16 15.43
C GLU A 357 -21.05 -3.83 16.40
N GLY A 358 -21.43 -5.07 16.10
CA GLY A 358 -22.26 -5.88 17.01
C GLY A 358 -21.56 -6.06 18.38
N SER A 359 -22.32 -6.16 19.47
CA SER A 359 -21.72 -6.61 20.73
C SER A 359 -21.25 -8.06 20.60
N LEU A 360 -20.16 -8.44 21.27
CA LEU A 360 -19.61 -9.81 21.19
C LEU A 360 -20.62 -10.91 21.59
N ASN A 361 -21.60 -10.55 22.43
CA ASN A 361 -22.70 -11.42 22.87
C ASN A 361 -24.04 -11.05 22.17
N GLY A 362 -23.98 -10.32 21.06
CA GLY A 362 -25.13 -9.83 20.31
C GLY A 362 -25.59 -10.79 19.22
N ILE A 363 -26.73 -10.45 18.58
CA ILE A 363 -27.28 -11.19 17.44
C ILE A 363 -26.65 -10.74 16.12
N LEU A 364 -26.06 -9.53 16.09
CA LEU A 364 -25.31 -9.00 14.95
C LEU A 364 -23.83 -9.38 15.08
N ALA A 365 -23.20 -9.70 13.95
CA ALA A 365 -21.76 -9.94 13.91
C ALA A 365 -20.97 -8.67 14.27
N ASN A 366 -19.82 -8.85 14.92
CA ASN A 366 -18.82 -7.78 15.07
C ASN A 366 -17.77 -7.93 13.97
N HIS A 367 -17.82 -7.08 12.95
CA HIS A 367 -16.94 -7.19 11.79
C HIS A 367 -15.50 -6.75 12.11
N ARG A 368 -15.27 -5.75 12.97
CA ARG A 368 -13.92 -5.39 13.43
C ARG A 368 -13.26 -6.47 14.28
N ALA A 369 -13.98 -7.09 15.21
CA ALA A 369 -13.45 -8.18 16.04
C ALA A 369 -13.14 -9.44 15.21
N ASN A 370 -13.97 -9.77 14.21
CA ASN A 370 -13.69 -10.86 13.27
C ASN A 370 -12.41 -10.57 12.46
N MET A 371 -12.26 -9.34 11.93
CA MET A 371 -11.04 -8.92 11.24
C MET A 371 -9.81 -8.97 12.17
N ALA A 372 -9.93 -8.41 13.38
CA ALA A 372 -8.87 -8.37 14.38
C ALA A 372 -8.35 -9.79 14.71
N ALA A 373 -9.24 -10.77 14.89
CA ALA A 373 -8.85 -12.14 15.14
C ALA A 373 -7.92 -12.71 14.04
N HIS A 374 -8.27 -12.50 12.76
CA HIS A 374 -7.43 -12.96 11.64
C HIS A 374 -6.12 -12.17 11.49
N ILE A 375 -6.15 -10.85 11.72
CA ILE A 375 -4.95 -9.98 11.71
C ILE A 375 -3.99 -10.36 12.85
N SER A 376 -4.52 -10.61 14.04
CA SER A 376 -3.75 -11.02 15.22
C SER A 376 -3.16 -12.44 15.05
N HIS A 377 -3.90 -13.38 14.44
CA HIS A 377 -3.36 -14.68 14.02
C HIS A 377 -2.24 -14.52 12.99
N ALA A 378 -2.43 -13.70 11.95
CA ALA A 378 -1.39 -13.44 10.96
C ALA A 378 -0.12 -12.86 11.61
N ARG A 379 -0.27 -11.88 12.51
CA ARG A 379 0.82 -11.29 13.30
C ARG A 379 1.56 -12.35 14.11
N PHE A 380 0.84 -13.21 14.82
CA PHE A 380 1.42 -14.30 15.61
C PHE A 380 2.27 -15.24 14.75
N TYR A 381 1.75 -15.69 13.60
CA TYR A 381 2.50 -16.58 12.71
C TYR A 381 3.70 -15.89 12.04
N VAL A 382 3.61 -14.59 11.70
CA VAL A 382 4.76 -13.82 11.21
C VAL A 382 5.83 -13.67 12.31
N SER A 383 5.44 -13.43 13.57
CA SER A 383 6.34 -13.36 14.72
C SER A 383 7.06 -14.71 14.96
N LEU A 384 6.31 -15.81 14.95
CA LEU A 384 6.86 -17.18 15.05
C LEU A 384 7.79 -17.52 13.87
N LEU A 385 7.49 -17.02 12.67
CA LEU A 385 8.36 -17.17 11.50
C LEU A 385 9.69 -16.41 11.67
N ILE A 386 9.65 -15.22 12.28
CA ILE A 386 10.86 -14.45 12.60
C ILE A 386 11.73 -15.19 13.62
N GLU A 387 11.13 -15.78 14.66
CA GLU A 387 11.84 -16.57 15.66
C GLU A 387 12.49 -17.82 15.03
N THR A 388 11.73 -18.62 14.29
CA THR A 388 12.21 -19.86 13.65
C THR A 388 13.28 -19.61 12.57
N LEU A 389 13.24 -18.48 11.86
CA LEU A 389 14.31 -18.08 10.94
C LEU A 389 15.59 -17.60 11.66
N SER A 390 15.45 -17.09 12.90
CA SER A 390 16.54 -16.56 13.72
C SER A 390 17.31 -17.63 14.50
N THR A 391 16.70 -18.79 14.78
CA THR A 391 17.35 -19.98 15.35
C THR A 391 18.06 -20.79 14.26
#